data_AF-A0A0S8G887-F1
#
_entry.id   AF-A0A0S8G887-F1
#
_cell.length_a   1.000
_cell.length_b   1.000
_cell.length_c   1.000
_cell.angle_alpha   90.00
_cell.angle_beta   90.00
_cell.angle_gamma   90.00
#
_symmetry.space_group_name_H-M   'P 1'
#
loop_
_entity.id
_entity.type
_entity.pdbx_description
1 polymer ?
#
loop_
_entity_poly.entity_id
_entity_poly.type
_entity_poly.pdbx_seq_one_letter_code
_entity_poly.pdbx_strand_id
1 'polypeptide(L)'
;MSTVKTFWDIEKEKTYRIYVLFAFLVVLYFVPIFALWTIVSYVLHVRRSLPGIAPPFRLFGMDTCVVLGIAGIASGMHWYYSNKHIVRRALVYLRAQHPDKRDRYHHMFENVVAEMETAAGRIAVERYILPTGAMNAFALADLNGRQVIGVTEGLLSRLTRDELQSVVAHEMAHIVSGDCLQTTVVCSLFGVYSEALAHVNRILSTGEPLAGSPLHHSARRNAAALGLVSIPLILLLFATDMLARLLNMFISREKEYRADATAVKLTRNPVSLASALYKIGMRWRGTGYGGEYLAPIFILSPEHSNLEEREGFIPKLFSTHPPLKRRISIILDLGHADFDQVVHGLSKRMRRTTAVETVEHAQFYARYKDTWRGPYTVMQLHSLDWFRPDTEVRAGDGETKWAREFLMFQDFFQQRADPLWKIRRLCPDCREWLIPRAYEGLYVWQCPFCNGILTEGDKLPRIFVRREKGFSERVQHLADVLSKDAARKHPQFALLLDMSRPRRCPKCGQVMCHKFYSYAYHIEVDECTACKATWFDEDELETLQCLIERSDNKA
;
A
#
# COMPACT_ATOMS: atom_id res chain seq x y z
N MET A 1 -0.14 -33.38 -31.01
CA MET A 1 0.39 -32.13 -31.59
C MET A 1 -0.41 -30.97 -31.02
N SER A 2 0.17 -30.19 -30.10
CA SER A 2 -0.49 -28.97 -29.61
C SER A 2 -0.50 -27.96 -30.76
N THR A 3 -1.69 -27.66 -31.29
CA THR A 3 -1.87 -26.59 -32.29
C THR A 3 -1.35 -25.29 -31.70
N VAL A 4 -0.28 -24.75 -32.29
CA VAL A 4 0.27 -23.45 -31.92
C VAL A 4 -0.81 -22.41 -32.19
N LYS A 5 -1.39 -21.86 -31.11
CA LYS A 5 -2.39 -20.80 -31.21
C LYS A 5 -1.75 -19.58 -31.85
N THR A 6 -2.41 -19.00 -32.85
CA THR A 6 -1.97 -17.72 -33.43
C THR A 6 -2.26 -16.58 -32.46
N PHE A 7 -1.63 -15.42 -32.66
CA PHE A 7 -1.91 -14.22 -31.86
C PHE A 7 -3.40 -13.85 -31.91
N TRP A 8 -4.04 -13.98 -33.07
CA TRP A 8 -5.47 -13.76 -33.28
C TRP A 8 -6.33 -14.74 -32.47
N ASP A 9 -5.91 -16.00 -32.32
CA ASP A 9 -6.63 -16.97 -31.50
C ASP A 9 -6.57 -16.60 -30.01
N ILE A 10 -5.41 -16.10 -29.55
CA ILE A 10 -5.21 -15.64 -28.17
C ILE A 10 -6.08 -14.40 -27.90
N GLU A 11 -6.10 -13.43 -28.81
CA GLU A 11 -6.90 -12.22 -28.68
C GLU A 11 -8.40 -12.53 -28.70
N LYS A 12 -8.85 -13.41 -29.62
CA LYS A 12 -10.24 -13.88 -29.69
C LYS A 12 -10.67 -14.60 -28.42
N GLU A 13 -9.79 -15.43 -27.84
CA GLU A 13 -10.07 -16.12 -26.56
C GLU A 13 -10.22 -15.12 -25.40
N LYS A 14 -9.41 -14.06 -25.37
CA LYS A 14 -9.52 -12.99 -24.36
C LYS A 14 -10.84 -12.24 -24.48
N THR A 15 -11.21 -11.83 -25.70
CA THR A 15 -12.47 -11.11 -25.96
C THR A 15 -13.68 -11.99 -25.67
N TYR A 16 -13.63 -13.29 -26.03
CA TYR A 16 -14.68 -14.25 -25.71
C TYR A 16 -14.94 -14.34 -24.21
N ARG A 17 -13.89 -14.43 -23.37
CA ARG A 17 -14.04 -14.47 -21.91
C ARG A 17 -14.70 -13.21 -21.35
N ILE A 18 -14.38 -12.03 -21.89
CA ILE A 18 -15.03 -10.77 -21.49
C ILE A 18 -16.52 -10.78 -21.89
N TYR A 19 -16.87 -11.29 -23.07
CA TYR A 19 -18.27 -11.46 -23.47
C TYR A 19 -19.02 -12.47 -22.60
N VAL A 20 -18.37 -13.55 -22.17
CA VAL A 20 -18.95 -14.51 -21.22
C VAL A 20 -19.24 -13.84 -19.89
N LEU A 21 -18.33 -13.00 -19.37
CA LEU A 21 -18.56 -12.22 -18.16
C LEU A 21 -19.72 -11.22 -18.32
N PHE A 22 -19.82 -10.56 -19.48
CA PHE A 22 -20.96 -9.68 -19.78
C PHE A 22 -22.27 -10.45 -19.84
N ALA A 23 -22.31 -11.57 -20.57
CA ALA A 23 -23.50 -12.43 -20.67
C ALA A 23 -23.93 -12.94 -19.28
N PHE A 24 -22.95 -13.28 -18.43
CA PHE A 24 -23.20 -13.66 -17.05
C PHE A 24 -23.82 -12.53 -16.23
N LEU A 25 -23.30 -11.31 -16.35
CA LEU A 25 -23.88 -10.12 -15.70
C LEU A 25 -25.33 -9.92 -16.16
N VAL A 26 -25.60 -10.06 -17.45
CA VAL A 26 -26.97 -9.99 -17.99
C VAL A 26 -27.86 -11.03 -17.32
N VAL A 27 -27.44 -12.30 -17.28
CA VAL A 27 -28.18 -13.37 -16.58
C VAL A 27 -28.40 -13.04 -15.10
N LEU A 28 -27.39 -12.46 -14.44
CA LEU A 28 -27.45 -12.06 -13.03
C LEU A 28 -28.48 -10.95 -12.77
N TYR A 29 -28.74 -10.06 -13.71
CA TYR A 29 -29.84 -9.09 -13.59
C TYR A 29 -31.18 -9.73 -13.98
N PHE A 30 -31.22 -10.50 -15.07
CA PHE A 30 -32.45 -11.04 -15.61
C PHE A 30 -33.11 -12.04 -14.67
N VAL A 31 -32.38 -13.02 -14.15
CA VAL A 31 -32.95 -14.11 -13.36
C VAL A 31 -33.59 -13.60 -12.07
N PRO A 32 -32.92 -12.78 -11.23
CA PRO A 32 -33.52 -12.33 -9.98
C PRO A 32 -34.59 -11.26 -10.17
N ILE A 33 -34.44 -10.35 -11.14
CA ILE A 33 -35.49 -9.36 -11.44
C ILE A 33 -36.74 -10.06 -11.95
N PHE A 34 -36.59 -11.09 -12.80
CA PHE A 34 -37.71 -11.88 -13.28
C PHE A 34 -38.36 -12.69 -12.14
N ALA A 35 -37.57 -13.29 -11.25
CA ALA A 35 -38.09 -14.01 -10.08
C ALA A 35 -38.86 -13.05 -9.14
N LEU A 36 -38.29 -11.88 -8.85
CA LEU A 36 -38.93 -10.83 -8.05
C LEU A 36 -40.26 -10.39 -8.68
N TRP A 37 -40.23 -10.10 -9.98
CA TRP A 37 -41.41 -9.74 -10.76
C TRP A 37 -42.49 -10.83 -10.70
N THR A 38 -42.10 -12.10 -10.83
CA THR A 38 -43.01 -13.24 -10.76
C THR A 38 -43.69 -13.31 -9.39
N ILE A 39 -42.93 -13.16 -8.30
CA ILE A 39 -43.46 -13.17 -6.93
C ILE A 39 -44.42 -11.99 -6.73
N VAL A 40 -44.02 -10.78 -7.11
CA VAL A 40 -44.85 -9.58 -6.96
C VAL A 40 -46.13 -9.69 -7.78
N SER A 41 -46.02 -10.11 -9.05
CA SER A 41 -47.17 -10.30 -9.95
C SER A 41 -48.13 -11.35 -9.42
N TYR A 42 -47.61 -12.47 -8.90
CA TYR A 42 -48.43 -13.51 -8.27
C TYR A 42 -49.16 -13.01 -7.02
N VAL A 43 -48.46 -12.30 -6.12
CA VAL A 43 -49.08 -11.73 -4.91
C VAL A 43 -50.17 -10.69 -5.27
N LEU A 44 -49.91 -9.83 -6.24
CA LEU A 44 -50.90 -8.86 -6.74
C LEU A 44 -52.09 -9.56 -7.39
N HIS A 45 -51.85 -10.64 -8.15
CA HIS A 45 -52.90 -11.44 -8.76
C HIS A 45 -53.79 -12.09 -7.69
N VAL A 46 -53.20 -12.78 -6.70
CA VAL A 46 -53.94 -13.37 -5.57
C VAL A 46 -54.77 -12.30 -4.85
N ARG A 47 -54.17 -11.14 -4.54
CA ARG A 47 -54.87 -10.04 -3.86
C ARG A 47 -56.06 -9.50 -4.67
N ARG A 48 -55.92 -9.36 -5.99
CA ARG A 48 -57.00 -8.91 -6.89
C ARG A 48 -58.07 -9.97 -7.09
N SER A 49 -57.76 -11.24 -6.84
CA SER A 49 -58.67 -12.38 -7.02
C SER A 49 -59.57 -12.64 -5.81
N LEU A 50 -59.24 -12.06 -4.64
CA LEU A 50 -60.02 -12.23 -3.40
C LEU A 50 -61.50 -11.74 -3.46
N PRO A 51 -61.91 -10.74 -4.26
CA PRO A 51 -63.31 -10.31 -4.34
C PRO A 51 -64.15 -10.91 -5.49
N GLY A 52 -63.71 -11.91 -6.27
CA GLY A 52 -64.53 -12.50 -7.36
C GLY A 52 -63.79 -13.38 -8.39
N ILE A 53 -64.43 -13.67 -9.54
CA ILE A 53 -63.85 -14.48 -10.64
C ILE A 53 -62.65 -13.75 -11.23
N ALA A 54 -61.46 -14.29 -11.02
CA ALA A 54 -60.23 -13.70 -11.51
C ALA A 54 -59.87 -14.21 -12.92
N PRO A 55 -59.28 -13.36 -13.79
CA PRO A 55 -58.69 -13.82 -15.03
C PRO A 55 -57.53 -14.79 -14.74
N PRO A 56 -57.22 -15.76 -15.62
CA PRO A 56 -56.11 -16.68 -15.41
C PRO A 56 -54.78 -15.92 -15.27
N PHE A 57 -53.92 -16.37 -14.35
CA PHE A 57 -52.59 -15.79 -14.15
C PHE A 57 -51.78 -15.87 -15.46
N ARG A 58 -51.36 -14.70 -15.98
CA ARG A 58 -50.51 -14.61 -17.16
C ARG A 58 -49.12 -14.13 -16.74
N LEU A 59 -48.15 -15.03 -16.78
CA LEU A 59 -46.77 -14.72 -16.43
C LEU A 59 -46.04 -13.94 -17.54
N PHE A 60 -46.41 -14.14 -18.80
CA PHE A 60 -45.74 -13.53 -19.95
C PHE A 60 -46.63 -12.49 -20.64
N GLY A 61 -46.69 -11.28 -20.06
CA GLY A 61 -47.39 -10.12 -20.63
C GLY A 61 -46.46 -9.03 -21.16
N MET A 62 -47.04 -7.91 -21.64
CA MET A 62 -46.29 -6.71 -22.02
C MET A 62 -45.50 -6.14 -20.83
N ASP A 63 -46.07 -6.20 -19.63
CA ASP A 63 -45.42 -5.83 -18.37
C ASP A 63 -44.12 -6.61 -18.12
N THR A 64 -44.12 -7.90 -18.42
CA THR A 64 -42.93 -8.76 -18.32
C THR A 64 -41.87 -8.36 -19.34
N CYS A 65 -42.27 -8.04 -20.58
CA CYS A 65 -41.35 -7.52 -21.60
C CYS A 65 -40.72 -6.19 -21.17
N VAL A 66 -41.52 -5.30 -20.57
CA VAL A 66 -41.03 -4.02 -20.03
C VAL A 66 -40.02 -4.25 -18.91
N VAL A 67 -40.31 -5.14 -17.95
CA VAL A 67 -39.40 -5.47 -16.84
C VAL A 67 -38.09 -6.07 -17.34
N LEU A 68 -38.14 -7.00 -18.29
CA LEU A 68 -36.93 -7.58 -18.91
C LEU A 68 -36.14 -6.54 -19.72
N GLY A 69 -36.83 -5.62 -20.40
CA GLY A 69 -36.19 -4.49 -21.09
C GLY A 69 -35.46 -3.56 -20.12
N ILE A 70 -36.08 -3.24 -18.97
CA ILE A 70 -35.45 -2.45 -17.89
C ILE A 70 -34.24 -3.20 -17.33
N ALA A 71 -34.33 -4.51 -17.10
CA ALA A 71 -33.20 -5.33 -16.64
C ALA A 71 -32.03 -5.30 -17.64
N GLY A 72 -32.33 -5.37 -18.95
CA GLY A 72 -31.35 -5.20 -20.02
C GLY A 72 -30.64 -3.85 -19.97
N ILE A 73 -31.40 -2.76 -19.91
CA ILE A 73 -30.84 -1.40 -19.81
C ILE A 73 -29.99 -1.25 -18.55
N ALA A 74 -30.48 -1.73 -17.40
CA ALA A 74 -29.77 -1.68 -16.14
C ALA A 74 -28.44 -2.45 -16.19
N SER A 75 -28.43 -3.65 -16.78
CA SER A 75 -27.19 -4.44 -16.96
C SER A 75 -26.18 -3.75 -17.88
N GLY A 76 -26.64 -3.12 -18.97
CA GLY A 76 -25.80 -2.34 -19.88
C GLY A 76 -25.23 -1.08 -19.24
N MET A 77 -26.05 -0.36 -18.46
CA MET A 77 -25.58 0.78 -17.66
C MET A 77 -24.56 0.34 -16.63
N HIS A 78 -24.82 -0.74 -15.89
CA HIS A 78 -23.88 -1.28 -14.91
C HIS A 78 -22.55 -1.65 -15.58
N TRP A 79 -22.57 -2.39 -16.70
CA TRP A 79 -21.37 -2.70 -17.47
C TRP A 79 -20.59 -1.44 -17.86
N TYR A 80 -21.28 -0.43 -18.42
CA TYR A 80 -20.64 0.81 -18.86
C TYR A 80 -19.97 1.55 -17.69
N TYR A 81 -20.69 1.78 -16.59
CA TYR A 81 -20.16 2.53 -15.46
C TYR A 81 -19.09 1.77 -14.67
N SER A 82 -19.21 0.44 -14.55
CA SER A 82 -18.22 -0.39 -13.88
C SER A 82 -16.94 -0.55 -14.68
N ASN A 83 -16.98 -0.52 -16.01
CA ASN A 83 -15.74 -0.58 -16.79
C ASN A 83 -15.12 0.80 -17.06
N LYS A 84 -15.93 1.87 -16.99
CA LYS A 84 -15.44 3.24 -17.17
C LYS A 84 -14.52 3.65 -16.01
N HIS A 85 -13.31 4.08 -16.35
CA HIS A 85 -12.28 4.56 -15.41
C HIS A 85 -11.99 3.61 -14.23
N ILE A 86 -12.09 2.30 -14.46
CA ILE A 86 -11.94 1.25 -13.44
C ILE A 86 -10.60 1.35 -12.71
N VAL A 87 -9.48 1.45 -13.44
CA VAL A 87 -8.14 1.62 -12.88
C VAL A 87 -8.05 2.88 -12.02
N ARG A 88 -8.60 4.01 -12.49
CA ARG A 88 -8.57 5.27 -11.72
C ARG A 88 -9.35 5.15 -10.41
N ARG A 89 -10.53 4.52 -10.43
CA ARG A 89 -11.34 4.31 -9.22
C ARG A 89 -10.61 3.42 -8.22
N ALA A 90 -10.04 2.30 -8.68
CA ALA A 90 -9.25 1.41 -7.83
C ALA A 90 -8.04 2.14 -7.21
N LEU A 91 -7.29 2.92 -8.00
CA LEU A 91 -6.14 3.68 -7.48
C LEU A 91 -6.53 4.73 -6.44
N VAL A 92 -7.63 5.45 -6.65
CA VAL A 92 -8.15 6.42 -5.66
C VAL A 92 -8.57 5.72 -4.39
N TYR A 93 -9.26 4.60 -4.51
CA TYR A 93 -9.71 3.79 -3.38
C TYR A 93 -8.55 3.26 -2.54
N LEU A 94 -7.50 2.77 -3.20
CA LEU A 94 -6.25 2.31 -2.58
C LEU A 94 -5.34 3.44 -2.10
N ARG A 95 -5.71 4.70 -2.33
CA ARG A 95 -4.89 5.91 -2.07
C ARG A 95 -3.49 5.80 -2.69
N ALA A 96 -3.42 5.21 -3.88
CA ALA A 96 -2.17 4.99 -4.59
C ALA A 96 -1.54 6.33 -5.01
N GLN A 97 -0.24 6.44 -4.84
CA GLN A 97 0.55 7.64 -5.14
C GLN A 97 1.60 7.32 -6.21
N HIS A 98 2.05 8.33 -6.95
CA HIS A 98 3.18 8.15 -7.83
C HIS A 98 4.49 8.00 -7.03
N PRO A 99 5.47 7.23 -7.54
CA PRO A 99 6.80 7.14 -6.96
C PRO A 99 7.44 8.52 -6.78
N ASP A 100 8.09 8.71 -5.63
CA ASP A 100 8.91 9.89 -5.34
C ASP A 100 10.33 9.66 -5.86
N LYS A 101 10.75 10.40 -6.89
CA LYS A 101 12.07 10.28 -7.49
C LYS A 101 13.23 10.55 -6.53
N ARG A 102 12.98 11.23 -5.41
CA ARG A 102 13.98 11.55 -4.38
C ARG A 102 14.06 10.49 -3.29
N ASP A 103 13.21 9.48 -3.35
CA ASP A 103 13.21 8.34 -2.44
C ASP A 103 13.94 7.17 -3.11
N ARG A 104 14.98 6.66 -2.45
CA ARG A 104 15.81 5.59 -3.00
C ARG A 104 15.02 4.31 -3.29
N TYR A 105 14.05 3.97 -2.45
CA TYR A 105 13.22 2.76 -2.65
C TYR A 105 12.29 2.92 -3.84
N HIS A 106 11.73 4.11 -4.01
CA HIS A 106 10.83 4.42 -5.12
C HIS A 106 11.58 4.42 -6.44
N HIS A 107 12.77 5.02 -6.46
CA HIS A 107 13.65 4.99 -7.62
C HIS A 107 14.11 3.56 -7.97
N MET A 108 14.43 2.73 -6.98
CA MET A 108 14.72 1.30 -7.20
C MET A 108 13.52 0.58 -7.83
N PHE A 109 12.31 0.84 -7.34
CA PHE A 109 11.08 0.27 -7.91
C PHE A 109 10.87 0.72 -9.36
N GLU A 110 11.05 2.00 -9.68
CA GLU A 110 10.96 2.50 -11.05
C GLU A 110 11.96 1.80 -11.99
N ASN A 111 13.21 1.62 -11.55
CA ASN A 111 14.23 0.91 -12.32
C ASN A 111 13.85 -0.56 -12.54
N VAL A 112 13.40 -1.25 -11.49
CA VAL A 112 12.96 -2.65 -11.58
C VAL A 112 11.78 -2.81 -12.55
N VAL A 113 10.79 -1.91 -12.50
CA VAL A 113 9.67 -1.94 -13.44
C VAL A 113 10.17 -1.71 -14.86
N ALA A 114 11.03 -0.72 -15.11
CA ALA A 114 11.58 -0.43 -16.44
C ALA A 114 12.40 -1.60 -17.03
N GLU A 115 13.14 -2.32 -16.18
CA GLU A 115 13.83 -3.55 -16.57
C GLU A 115 12.84 -4.64 -16.99
N MET A 116 11.75 -4.82 -16.25
CA MET A 116 10.71 -5.81 -16.57
C MET A 116 9.90 -5.43 -17.81
N GLU A 117 9.62 -4.15 -18.03
CA GLU A 117 9.02 -3.66 -19.29
C GLU A 117 9.90 -4.04 -20.47
N THR A 118 11.22 -3.87 -20.34
CA THR A 118 12.19 -4.23 -21.38
C THR A 118 12.21 -5.74 -21.62
N ALA A 119 12.26 -6.54 -20.55
CA ALA A 119 12.26 -8.00 -20.62
C ALA A 119 10.95 -8.58 -21.19
N ALA A 120 9.82 -7.93 -20.94
CA ALA A 120 8.49 -8.34 -21.40
C ALA A 120 8.12 -7.84 -22.80
N GLY A 121 9.03 -7.18 -23.53
CA GLY A 121 8.80 -6.74 -24.91
C GLY A 121 8.35 -5.28 -25.07
N ARG A 122 8.78 -4.38 -24.17
CA ARG A 122 8.51 -2.93 -24.16
C ARG A 122 7.04 -2.56 -23.98
N ILE A 123 6.36 -3.29 -23.10
CA ILE A 123 5.01 -2.93 -22.65
C ILE A 123 5.13 -1.75 -21.67
N ALA A 124 4.40 -0.67 -21.91
CA ALA A 124 4.42 0.51 -21.02
C ALA A 124 3.47 0.30 -19.83
N VAL A 125 3.99 0.46 -18.62
CA VAL A 125 3.24 0.25 -17.38
C VAL A 125 3.42 1.43 -16.44
N GLU A 126 2.31 1.98 -15.96
CA GLU A 126 2.34 3.03 -14.94
C GLU A 126 2.69 2.45 -13.56
N ARG A 127 3.46 3.22 -12.78
CA ARG A 127 3.98 2.78 -11.48
C ARG A 127 3.27 3.53 -10.36
N TYR A 128 2.85 2.79 -9.33
CA TYR A 128 2.17 3.35 -8.17
C TYR A 128 2.65 2.73 -6.86
N ILE A 129 2.50 3.49 -5.77
CA ILE A 129 2.92 3.09 -4.43
C ILE A 129 1.75 3.30 -3.46
N LEU A 130 1.49 2.28 -2.64
CA LEU A 130 0.49 2.34 -1.59
C LEU A 130 1.19 2.72 -0.27
N PRO A 131 0.79 3.83 0.38
CA PRO A 131 1.43 4.33 1.60
C PRO A 131 1.00 3.51 2.83
N THR A 132 1.29 2.21 2.83
CA THR A 132 0.94 1.25 3.89
C THR A 132 2.11 0.33 4.22
N GLY A 133 2.25 -0.01 5.50
CA GLY A 133 3.25 -0.97 6.00
C GLY A 133 2.95 -2.43 5.66
N ALA A 134 1.80 -2.72 5.05
CA ALA A 134 1.45 -4.04 4.54
C ALA A 134 2.45 -4.52 3.50
N MET A 135 2.62 -5.83 3.35
CA MET A 135 3.39 -6.39 2.24
C MET A 135 2.45 -6.88 1.14
N ASN A 136 2.35 -6.14 0.03
CA ASN A 136 1.59 -6.60 -1.13
C ASN A 136 2.02 -5.89 -2.42
N ALA A 137 1.70 -6.51 -3.56
CA ALA A 137 1.86 -5.97 -4.90
C ALA A 137 0.59 -6.28 -5.70
N PHE A 138 0.31 -5.49 -6.75
CA PHE A 138 -0.83 -5.71 -7.62
C PHE A 138 -0.56 -5.22 -9.04
N ALA A 139 -1.34 -5.77 -9.97
CA ALA A 139 -1.46 -5.28 -11.33
C ALA A 139 -2.92 -4.90 -11.64
N LEU A 140 -3.13 -3.78 -12.33
CA LEU A 140 -4.44 -3.39 -12.86
C LEU A 140 -4.37 -3.10 -14.36
N ALA A 141 -5.43 -3.41 -15.09
CA ALA A 141 -5.57 -3.08 -16.50
C ALA A 141 -7.02 -2.72 -16.85
N ASP A 142 -7.21 -1.82 -17.82
CA ASP A 142 -8.52 -1.48 -18.35
C ASP A 142 -8.68 -1.77 -19.85
N LEU A 143 -9.93 -1.69 -20.31
CA LEU A 143 -10.29 -1.90 -21.72
C LEU A 143 -9.74 -0.81 -22.66
N ASN A 144 -9.21 0.30 -22.12
CA ASN A 144 -8.62 1.38 -22.91
C ASN A 144 -7.11 1.17 -23.12
N GLY A 145 -6.55 0.05 -22.65
CA GLY A 145 -5.14 -0.28 -22.77
C GLY A 145 -4.26 0.32 -21.66
N ARG A 146 -4.84 0.94 -20.62
CA ARG A 146 -4.08 1.43 -19.47
C ARG A 146 -3.65 0.25 -18.60
N GLN A 147 -2.38 0.22 -18.20
CA GLN A 147 -1.79 -0.86 -17.42
C GLN A 147 -0.98 -0.27 -16.26
N VAL A 148 -1.11 -0.87 -15.08
CA VAL A 148 -0.53 -0.36 -13.84
C VAL A 148 0.08 -1.52 -13.05
N ILE A 149 1.26 -1.30 -12.50
CA ILE A 149 1.81 -2.11 -11.41
C ILE A 149 1.96 -1.21 -10.18
N GLY A 150 1.49 -1.72 -9.04
CA GLY A 150 1.66 -1.05 -7.76
C GLY A 150 2.20 -1.95 -6.68
N VAL A 151 2.91 -1.34 -5.74
CA VAL A 151 3.52 -2.01 -4.59
C VAL A 151 3.27 -1.22 -3.31
N THR A 152 3.28 -1.88 -2.17
CA THR A 152 3.17 -1.20 -0.87
C THR A 152 4.54 -0.73 -0.36
N GLU A 153 4.57 0.32 0.47
CA GLU A 153 5.79 0.75 1.19
C GLU A 153 6.38 -0.38 2.05
N GLY A 154 5.52 -1.19 2.67
CA GLY A 154 5.93 -2.37 3.43
C GLY A 154 6.66 -3.42 2.59
N LEU A 155 6.26 -3.60 1.33
CA LEU A 155 6.93 -4.51 0.41
C LEU A 155 8.30 -3.95 -0.01
N LEU A 156 8.36 -2.68 -0.41
CA LEU A 156 9.61 -2.03 -0.84
C LEU A 156 10.69 -2.04 0.24
N SER A 157 10.31 -1.80 1.49
CA SER A 157 11.21 -1.74 2.64
C SER A 157 11.75 -3.10 3.11
N ARG A 158 11.10 -4.21 2.76
CA ARG A 158 11.41 -5.56 3.30
C ARG A 158 11.97 -6.53 2.25
N LEU A 159 11.69 -6.27 0.97
CA LEU A 159 12.25 -7.04 -0.12
C LEU A 159 13.59 -6.44 -0.56
N THR A 160 14.53 -7.33 -0.84
CA THR A 160 15.75 -6.98 -1.58
C THR A 160 15.39 -6.67 -3.03
N ARG A 161 16.32 -6.03 -3.75
CA ARG A 161 16.13 -5.69 -5.17
C ARG A 161 15.75 -6.91 -6.02
N ASP A 162 16.39 -8.06 -5.83
CA ASP A 162 16.12 -9.27 -6.63
C ASP A 162 14.74 -9.90 -6.30
N GLU A 163 14.34 -9.84 -5.03
CA GLU A 163 13.02 -10.26 -4.58
C GLU A 163 11.93 -9.33 -5.13
N LEU A 164 12.14 -8.01 -5.07
CA LEU A 164 11.25 -7.02 -5.68
C LEU A 164 11.14 -7.24 -7.20
N GLN A 165 12.27 -7.48 -7.88
CA GLN A 165 12.27 -7.78 -9.31
C GLN A 165 11.47 -9.04 -9.64
N SER A 166 11.55 -10.07 -8.81
CA SER A 166 10.77 -11.30 -8.96
C SER A 166 9.27 -11.09 -8.77
N VAL A 167 8.88 -10.29 -7.79
CA VAL A 167 7.47 -9.90 -7.56
C VAL A 167 6.94 -9.06 -8.73
N VAL A 168 7.69 -8.05 -9.16
CA VAL A 168 7.29 -7.21 -10.31
C VAL A 168 7.24 -8.03 -11.60
N ALA A 169 8.12 -9.02 -11.79
CA ALA A 169 8.05 -9.94 -12.93
C ALA A 169 6.79 -10.81 -12.91
N HIS A 170 6.32 -11.22 -11.72
CA HIS A 170 5.05 -11.92 -11.55
C HIS A 170 3.86 -11.03 -11.94
N GLU A 171 3.81 -9.80 -11.42
CA GLU A 171 2.76 -8.83 -11.81
C GLU A 171 2.79 -8.50 -13.31
N MET A 172 3.99 -8.37 -13.89
CA MET A 172 4.18 -8.16 -15.32
C MET A 172 3.67 -9.36 -16.13
N ALA A 173 3.84 -10.59 -15.64
CA ALA A 173 3.33 -11.78 -16.30
C ALA A 173 1.79 -11.75 -16.45
N HIS A 174 1.07 -11.25 -15.44
CA HIS A 174 -0.38 -11.06 -15.52
C HIS A 174 -0.81 -10.00 -16.53
N ILE A 175 0.00 -8.97 -16.73
CA ILE A 175 -0.21 -7.94 -17.76
C ILE A 175 -0.02 -8.55 -19.15
N VAL A 176 1.12 -9.22 -19.38
CA VAL A 176 1.45 -9.87 -20.65
C VAL A 176 0.40 -10.93 -21.03
N SER A 177 -0.03 -11.75 -20.06
CA SER A 177 -1.05 -12.77 -20.28
C SER A 177 -2.44 -12.18 -20.51
N GLY A 178 -2.69 -10.94 -20.08
CA GLY A 178 -4.01 -10.29 -20.08
C GLY A 178 -4.94 -10.78 -18.97
N ASP A 179 -4.42 -11.57 -18.02
CA ASP A 179 -5.20 -12.02 -16.87
C ASP A 179 -5.58 -10.87 -15.95
N CYS A 180 -4.68 -9.89 -15.82
CA CYS A 180 -4.90 -8.67 -15.04
C CYS A 180 -6.16 -7.90 -15.48
N LEU A 181 -6.40 -7.78 -16.80
CA LEU A 181 -7.61 -7.13 -17.33
C LEU A 181 -8.88 -7.87 -16.92
N GLN A 182 -8.88 -9.20 -17.04
CA GLN A 182 -10.03 -10.03 -16.66
C GLN A 182 -10.33 -9.89 -15.17
N THR A 183 -9.31 -10.01 -14.32
CA THR A 183 -9.44 -9.86 -12.87
C THR A 183 -9.95 -8.46 -12.51
N THR A 184 -9.39 -7.40 -13.13
CA THR A 184 -9.81 -6.02 -12.89
C THR A 184 -11.30 -5.82 -13.22
N VAL A 185 -11.74 -6.26 -14.42
CA VAL A 185 -13.15 -6.20 -14.84
C VAL A 185 -14.06 -6.94 -13.87
N VAL A 186 -13.70 -8.17 -13.47
CA VAL A 186 -14.47 -8.95 -12.49
C VAL A 186 -14.59 -8.19 -11.16
N CYS A 187 -13.47 -7.71 -10.61
CA CYS A 187 -13.47 -6.96 -9.36
C CYS A 187 -14.40 -5.73 -9.39
N SER A 188 -14.44 -4.97 -10.49
CA SER A 188 -15.35 -3.81 -10.54
C SER A 188 -16.80 -4.16 -10.79
N LEU A 189 -17.11 -5.23 -11.52
CA LEU A 189 -18.50 -5.66 -11.70
C LEU A 189 -19.10 -6.08 -10.36
N PHE A 190 -18.31 -6.75 -9.51
CA PHE A 190 -18.78 -7.19 -8.20
C PHE A 190 -18.59 -6.16 -7.08
N GLY A 191 -17.65 -5.22 -7.25
CA GLY A 191 -17.43 -4.12 -6.31
C GLY A 191 -18.70 -3.33 -6.02
N VAL A 192 -19.50 -3.01 -7.04
CA VAL A 192 -20.78 -2.28 -6.89
C VAL A 192 -21.76 -3.03 -5.98
N TYR A 193 -21.86 -4.35 -6.11
CA TYR A 193 -22.73 -5.15 -5.24
C TYR A 193 -22.20 -5.25 -3.81
N SER A 194 -20.89 -5.45 -3.65
CA SER A 194 -20.26 -5.51 -2.33
C SER A 194 -20.44 -4.20 -1.55
N GLU A 195 -20.31 -3.06 -2.22
CA GLU A 195 -20.55 -1.74 -1.64
C GLU A 195 -22.03 -1.57 -1.28
N ALA A 196 -22.95 -1.94 -2.16
CA ALA A 196 -24.39 -1.90 -1.89
C ALA A 196 -24.77 -2.75 -0.66
N LEU A 197 -24.25 -3.98 -0.56
CA LEU A 197 -24.42 -4.87 0.59
C LEU A 197 -23.82 -4.28 1.87
N ALA A 198 -22.60 -3.73 1.81
CA ALA A 198 -21.97 -3.08 2.95
C ALA A 198 -22.77 -1.84 3.41
N HIS A 199 -23.37 -1.10 2.49
CA HIS A 199 -24.29 -0.01 2.79
C HIS A 199 -25.57 -0.51 3.48
N VAL A 200 -26.22 -1.56 2.96
CA VAL A 200 -27.40 -2.16 3.57
C VAL A 200 -27.09 -2.71 4.96
N ASN A 201 -25.99 -3.45 5.13
CA ASN A 201 -25.57 -4.00 6.42
C ASN A 201 -25.26 -2.90 7.43
N ARG A 202 -24.62 -1.79 7.01
CA ARG A 202 -24.44 -0.62 7.90
C ARG A 202 -25.77 -0.08 8.38
N ILE A 203 -26.73 0.17 7.47
CA ILE A 203 -28.06 0.68 7.83
C ILE A 203 -28.76 -0.27 8.82
N LEU A 204 -28.69 -1.59 8.59
CA LEU A 204 -29.31 -2.59 9.47
C LEU A 204 -28.60 -2.71 10.83
N SER A 205 -27.27 -2.53 10.88
CA SER A 205 -26.46 -2.69 12.08
C SER A 205 -26.38 -1.44 12.96
N THR A 206 -26.45 -0.23 12.38
CA THR A 206 -26.34 1.03 13.13
C THR A 206 -27.70 1.60 13.54
N GLY A 207 -28.82 1.08 13.01
CA GLY A 207 -30.17 1.51 13.38
C GLY A 207 -30.52 2.96 12.98
N GLU A 208 -29.61 3.66 12.28
CA GLU A 208 -29.81 5.01 11.75
C GLU A 208 -30.88 4.97 10.64
N PRO A 209 -32.07 5.56 10.84
CA PRO A 209 -33.04 5.69 9.76
C PRO A 209 -32.47 6.64 8.71
N LEU A 210 -32.82 6.42 7.44
CA LEU A 210 -32.67 7.42 6.38
C LEU A 210 -33.34 8.73 6.82
N ALA A 211 -32.57 9.64 7.42
CA ALA A 211 -33.01 10.97 7.77
C ALA A 211 -33.35 11.71 6.47
N GLY A 212 -34.65 11.95 6.23
CA GLY A 212 -35.11 12.91 5.22
C GLY A 212 -35.87 12.38 3.99
N SER A 213 -36.41 11.15 3.99
CA SER A 213 -37.41 10.80 2.97
C SER A 213 -38.83 11.18 3.46
N PRO A 214 -39.66 11.91 2.68
CA PRO A 214 -41.00 12.36 3.08
C PRO A 214 -42.01 11.23 3.38
N LEU A 215 -41.60 9.97 3.23
CA LEU A 215 -42.47 8.80 3.31
C LEU A 215 -42.73 8.29 4.75
N HIS A 216 -42.10 8.90 5.76
CA HIS A 216 -42.08 8.32 7.11
C HIS A 216 -43.38 8.48 7.93
N HIS A 217 -44.32 9.33 7.51
CA HIS A 217 -45.63 9.45 8.18
C HIS A 217 -46.69 8.45 7.69
N SER A 218 -46.39 7.63 6.67
CA SER A 218 -47.32 6.62 6.11
C SER A 218 -46.95 5.16 6.44
N ALA A 219 -45.84 4.91 7.15
CA ALA A 219 -45.25 3.56 7.21
C ALA A 219 -45.92 2.59 8.20
N ARG A 220 -46.68 3.08 9.20
CA ARG A 220 -47.28 2.20 10.22
C ARG A 220 -48.47 1.37 9.71
N ARG A 221 -49.04 1.71 8.55
CA ARG A 221 -50.17 1.00 7.94
C ARG A 221 -49.76 0.00 6.84
N ASN A 222 -48.48 -0.01 6.43
CA ASN A 222 -47.96 -0.81 5.32
C ASN A 222 -46.65 -1.57 5.66
N ALA A 223 -46.45 -1.96 6.92
CA ALA A 223 -45.30 -2.77 7.33
C ALA A 223 -45.22 -4.12 6.58
N ALA A 224 -46.36 -4.73 6.27
CA ALA A 224 -46.42 -5.94 5.45
C ALA A 224 -46.01 -5.69 3.98
N ALA A 225 -46.33 -4.53 3.41
CA ALA A 225 -45.95 -4.16 2.04
C ALA A 225 -44.45 -3.81 1.93
N LEU A 226 -43.87 -3.22 2.98
CA LEU A 226 -42.42 -3.01 3.10
C LEU A 226 -41.66 -4.35 3.30
N GLY A 227 -42.22 -5.29 4.05
CA GLY A 227 -41.69 -6.66 4.22
C GLY A 227 -41.72 -7.50 2.94
N LEU A 228 -42.80 -7.38 2.13
CA LEU A 228 -42.99 -8.10 0.87
C LEU A 228 -41.96 -7.75 -0.23
N VAL A 229 -41.38 -6.54 -0.19
CA VAL A 229 -40.37 -6.09 -1.17
C VAL A 229 -38.94 -6.24 -0.64
N SER A 230 -38.74 -6.15 0.68
CA SER A 230 -37.41 -6.20 1.29
C SER A 230 -36.81 -7.61 1.34
N ILE A 231 -37.59 -8.66 1.64
CA ILE A 231 -37.08 -10.05 1.70
C ILE A 231 -36.56 -10.54 0.33
N PRO A 232 -37.30 -10.37 -0.78
CA PRO A 232 -36.80 -10.75 -2.11
C PRO A 232 -35.56 -9.96 -2.54
N LEU A 233 -35.45 -8.68 -2.18
CA LEU A 233 -34.29 -7.85 -2.48
C LEU A 233 -33.04 -8.32 -1.71
N ILE A 234 -33.20 -8.70 -0.44
CA ILE A 234 -32.12 -9.25 0.38
C ILE A 234 -31.65 -10.60 -0.18
N LEU A 235 -32.58 -11.48 -0.57
CA LEU A 235 -32.24 -12.76 -1.21
C LEU A 235 -31.52 -12.56 -2.55
N LEU A 236 -31.91 -11.54 -3.32
CA LEU A 236 -31.22 -11.14 -4.55
C LEU A 236 -29.78 -10.68 -4.26
N LEU A 237 -29.58 -9.78 -3.30
CA LEU A 237 -28.25 -9.32 -2.92
C LEU A 237 -27.36 -10.47 -2.41
N PHE A 238 -27.93 -11.38 -1.61
CA PHE A 238 -27.23 -12.58 -1.14
C PHE A 238 -26.85 -13.53 -2.29
N ALA A 239 -27.77 -13.76 -3.24
CA ALA A 239 -27.49 -14.59 -4.41
C ALA A 239 -26.40 -13.98 -5.30
N THR A 240 -26.39 -12.64 -5.47
CA THR A 240 -25.33 -11.94 -6.22
C THR A 240 -23.97 -12.05 -5.54
N ASP A 241 -23.90 -12.00 -4.20
CA ASP A 241 -22.64 -12.17 -3.44
C ASP A 241 -22.08 -13.59 -3.57
N MET A 242 -22.94 -14.60 -3.40
CA MET A 242 -22.56 -16.00 -3.62
C MET A 242 -22.03 -16.23 -5.03
N LEU A 243 -22.67 -15.61 -6.02
CA LEU A 243 -22.28 -15.75 -7.41
C LEU A 243 -20.96 -15.03 -7.74
N ALA A 244 -20.71 -13.87 -7.11
CA ALA A 244 -19.43 -13.17 -7.17
C ALA A 244 -18.28 -14.03 -6.62
N ARG A 245 -18.49 -14.67 -5.46
CA ARG A 245 -17.51 -15.59 -4.85
C ARG A 245 -17.22 -16.79 -5.75
N LEU A 246 -18.25 -17.37 -6.37
CA LEU A 246 -18.10 -18.46 -7.33
C LEU A 246 -17.29 -18.04 -8.56
N LEU A 247 -17.49 -16.84 -9.08
CA LEU A 247 -16.69 -16.34 -10.21
C LEU A 247 -15.25 -16.03 -9.83
N ASN A 248 -15.00 -15.48 -8.64
CA ASN A 248 -13.64 -15.31 -8.13
C ASN A 248 -12.91 -16.65 -8.02
N MET A 249 -13.63 -17.75 -7.71
CA MET A 249 -13.08 -19.11 -7.75
C MET A 249 -12.78 -19.60 -9.18
N PHE A 250 -13.55 -19.16 -10.18
CA PHE A 250 -13.30 -19.48 -11.61
C PHE A 250 -12.13 -18.70 -12.22
N ILE A 251 -11.67 -17.61 -11.59
CA ILE A 251 -10.40 -16.96 -11.94
C ILE A 251 -9.28 -17.92 -11.54
N SER A 252 -8.86 -18.71 -12.52
CA SER A 252 -8.08 -19.94 -12.37
C SER A 252 -6.77 -19.78 -11.58
N ARG A 253 -6.54 -20.69 -10.62
CA ARG A 253 -5.24 -20.93 -9.93
C ARG A 253 -4.11 -21.26 -10.88
N GLU A 254 -4.43 -21.77 -12.07
CA GLU A 254 -3.43 -22.03 -13.11
C GLU A 254 -2.77 -20.74 -13.58
N LYS A 255 -3.47 -19.58 -13.49
CA LYS A 255 -2.90 -18.27 -13.82
C LYS A 255 -1.72 -17.94 -12.92
N GLU A 256 -1.86 -18.17 -11.62
CA GLU A 256 -0.80 -17.94 -10.63
C GLU A 256 0.43 -18.81 -10.91
N TYR A 257 0.24 -20.11 -11.19
CA TYR A 257 1.36 -21.01 -11.52
C TYR A 257 2.05 -20.60 -12.84
N ARG A 258 1.28 -20.14 -13.84
CA ARG A 258 1.84 -19.64 -15.11
C ARG A 258 2.56 -18.30 -14.93
N ALA A 259 2.03 -17.42 -14.08
CA ALA A 259 2.67 -16.17 -13.72
C ALA A 259 3.97 -16.42 -12.95
N ASP A 260 3.98 -17.33 -11.97
CA ASP A 260 5.18 -17.76 -11.24
C ASP A 260 6.25 -18.31 -12.20
N ALA A 261 5.89 -19.23 -13.09
CA ALA A 261 6.82 -19.78 -14.08
C ALA A 261 7.35 -18.71 -15.05
N THR A 262 6.51 -17.75 -15.45
CA THR A 262 6.90 -16.63 -16.32
C THR A 262 7.82 -15.66 -15.60
N ALA A 263 7.54 -15.35 -14.33
CA ALA A 263 8.39 -14.52 -13.49
C ALA A 263 9.80 -15.12 -13.38
N VAL A 264 9.89 -16.42 -13.09
CA VAL A 264 11.17 -17.15 -13.06
C VAL A 264 11.85 -17.13 -14.42
N LYS A 265 11.12 -17.25 -15.53
CA LYS A 265 11.68 -17.14 -16.88
C LYS A 265 12.25 -15.75 -17.18
N LEU A 266 11.60 -14.69 -16.70
CA LEU A 266 12.03 -13.30 -16.88
C LEU A 266 13.24 -12.95 -16.00
N THR A 267 13.23 -13.33 -14.72
CA THR A 267 14.28 -12.97 -13.76
C THR A 267 15.42 -13.97 -13.69
N ARG A 268 15.20 -15.22 -14.12
CA ARG A 268 16.11 -16.36 -13.96
C ARG A 268 16.47 -16.64 -12.50
N ASN A 269 15.61 -16.25 -11.55
CA ASN A 269 15.88 -16.35 -10.13
C ASN A 269 14.68 -16.91 -9.35
N PRO A 270 14.50 -18.25 -9.33
CA PRO A 270 13.40 -18.89 -8.61
C PRO A 270 13.51 -18.72 -7.09
N VAL A 271 14.73 -18.75 -6.54
CA VAL A 271 14.97 -18.60 -5.10
C VAL A 271 14.50 -17.23 -4.60
N SER A 272 14.73 -16.16 -5.37
CA SER A 272 14.25 -14.82 -5.02
C SER A 272 12.72 -14.71 -5.02
N LEU A 273 12.02 -15.33 -5.98
CA LEU A 273 10.56 -15.35 -5.97
C LEU A 273 10.01 -16.13 -4.76
N ALA A 274 10.57 -17.31 -4.49
CA ALA A 274 10.20 -18.13 -3.33
C ALA A 274 10.44 -17.39 -2.01
N SER A 275 11.60 -16.74 -1.86
CA SER A 275 11.96 -15.91 -0.70
C SER A 275 11.00 -14.73 -0.54
N ALA A 276 10.67 -14.03 -1.63
CA ALA A 276 9.72 -12.93 -1.60
C ALA A 276 8.34 -13.39 -1.14
N LEU A 277 7.79 -14.44 -1.75
CA LEU A 277 6.50 -15.02 -1.38
C LEU A 277 6.46 -15.49 0.08
N TYR A 278 7.53 -16.11 0.56
CA TYR A 278 7.65 -16.48 1.97
C TYR A 278 7.61 -15.27 2.91
N LYS A 279 8.36 -14.20 2.59
CA LYS A 279 8.36 -12.96 3.39
C LYS A 279 6.98 -12.27 3.41
N ILE A 280 6.31 -12.17 2.26
CA ILE A 280 4.96 -11.61 2.14
C ILE A 280 3.98 -12.50 2.95
N GLY A 281 4.18 -13.81 2.88
CA GLY A 281 3.41 -14.81 3.61
C GLY A 281 3.43 -14.64 5.12
N MET A 282 4.59 -14.33 5.69
CA MET A 282 4.80 -14.28 7.15
C MET A 282 4.51 -12.91 7.78
N ARG A 283 3.99 -11.95 7.00
CA ARG A 283 3.77 -10.57 7.47
C ARG A 283 2.34 -10.15 7.22
N TRP A 284 1.98 -9.01 7.84
CA TRP A 284 0.68 -8.40 7.62
C TRP A 284 0.50 -8.00 6.15
N ARG A 285 -0.56 -8.51 5.53
CA ARG A 285 -0.89 -8.32 4.09
C ARG A 285 -2.05 -7.36 3.87
N GLY A 286 -2.77 -7.01 4.94
CA GLY A 286 -3.97 -6.19 4.89
C GLY A 286 -3.62 -4.78 4.48
N THR A 287 -4.28 -4.23 3.46
CA THR A 287 -3.94 -2.89 2.96
C THR A 287 -4.43 -1.76 3.87
N GLY A 288 -5.22 -2.07 4.91
CA GLY A 288 -5.91 -1.09 5.75
C GLY A 288 -7.03 -0.34 5.01
N TYR A 289 -7.18 -0.60 3.71
CA TYR A 289 -8.26 -0.12 2.86
C TYR A 289 -9.24 -1.29 2.75
N GLY A 290 -10.52 -1.06 3.07
CA GLY A 290 -11.56 -2.08 2.96
C GLY A 290 -11.67 -2.63 1.53
N GLY A 291 -12.63 -3.52 1.27
CA GLY A 291 -12.91 -4.00 -0.09
C GLY A 291 -12.35 -5.38 -0.38
N GLU A 292 -12.95 -6.39 0.25
CA GLU A 292 -12.83 -7.82 -0.10
C GLU A 292 -12.86 -8.06 -1.61
N TYR A 293 -13.62 -7.26 -2.35
CA TYR A 293 -13.77 -7.37 -3.80
C TYR A 293 -12.49 -7.07 -4.60
N LEU A 294 -11.52 -6.33 -4.03
CA LEU A 294 -10.22 -6.08 -4.65
C LEU A 294 -9.18 -7.14 -4.28
N ALA A 295 -9.44 -8.04 -3.33
CA ALA A 295 -8.47 -9.07 -2.94
C ALA A 295 -7.83 -9.83 -4.12
N PRO A 296 -8.55 -10.19 -5.20
CA PRO A 296 -7.97 -10.94 -6.32
C PRO A 296 -6.91 -10.21 -7.16
N ILE A 297 -6.78 -8.89 -7.05
CA ILE A 297 -5.76 -8.13 -7.82
C ILE A 297 -4.37 -8.21 -7.20
N PHE A 298 -4.29 -8.63 -5.95
CA PHE A 298 -3.06 -8.66 -5.16
C PHE A 298 -2.32 -10.00 -5.31
N ILE A 299 -1.00 -9.99 -5.21
CA ILE A 299 -0.18 -11.23 -5.31
C ILE A 299 -0.56 -12.27 -4.26
N LEU A 300 -0.98 -11.81 -3.08
CA LEU A 300 -1.58 -12.62 -2.02
C LEU A 300 -2.80 -11.89 -1.43
N SER A 301 -3.78 -12.68 -0.99
CA SER A 301 -4.98 -12.19 -0.31
C SER A 301 -4.62 -11.24 0.85
N PRO A 302 -5.24 -10.05 0.92
CA PRO A 302 -5.08 -9.13 2.05
C PRO A 302 -5.63 -9.68 3.37
N GLU A 303 -6.56 -10.63 3.31
CA GLU A 303 -7.16 -11.27 4.49
C GLU A 303 -6.39 -12.53 4.85
N HIS A 304 -5.94 -12.63 6.10
CA HIS A 304 -5.27 -13.83 6.57
C HIS A 304 -6.32 -14.80 7.11
N SER A 305 -6.77 -15.76 6.29
CA SER A 305 -7.65 -16.83 6.77
C SER A 305 -6.91 -18.16 6.85
N ASN A 306 -7.03 -18.87 7.99
CA ASN A 306 -6.50 -20.22 8.15
C ASN A 306 -7.07 -21.24 7.16
N LEU A 307 -8.11 -20.86 6.42
CA LEU A 307 -8.74 -21.65 5.36
C LEU A 307 -7.97 -21.58 4.04
N GLU A 308 -7.22 -20.51 3.76
CA GLU A 308 -6.44 -20.35 2.53
C GLU A 308 -5.23 -21.31 2.44
N GLU A 309 -4.67 -21.70 3.58
CA GLU A 309 -3.50 -22.61 3.62
C GLU A 309 -3.87 -24.09 3.66
N ARG A 310 -5.17 -24.43 3.80
CA ARG A 310 -5.61 -25.83 3.88
C ARG A 310 -5.73 -26.45 2.49
N GLU A 311 -5.17 -27.65 2.35
CA GLU A 311 -5.32 -28.47 1.15
C GLU A 311 -6.56 -29.39 1.30
N GLY A 312 -7.52 -29.32 0.37
CA GLY A 312 -8.74 -30.14 0.38
C GLY A 312 -9.84 -29.60 -0.55
N PHE A 313 -10.91 -30.36 -0.81
CA PHE A 313 -11.99 -29.91 -1.70
C PHE A 313 -12.78 -28.71 -1.14
N ILE A 314 -13.06 -28.67 0.17
CA ILE A 314 -13.85 -27.59 0.79
C ILE A 314 -13.08 -26.26 0.89
N PRO A 315 -11.81 -26.22 1.36
CA PRO A 315 -11.01 -24.99 1.33
C PRO A 315 -10.73 -24.47 -0.09
N LYS A 316 -10.68 -25.38 -1.09
CA LYS A 316 -10.56 -25.01 -2.51
C LYS A 316 -11.73 -24.14 -3.01
N LEU A 317 -12.91 -24.25 -2.40
CA LEU A 317 -14.11 -23.52 -2.82
C LEU A 317 -14.13 -22.06 -2.34
N PHE A 318 -13.32 -21.70 -1.35
CA PHE A 318 -13.37 -20.39 -0.68
C PHE A 318 -12.07 -19.58 -0.76
N SER A 319 -11.03 -20.10 -1.41
CA SER A 319 -9.71 -19.46 -1.47
C SER A 319 -9.42 -18.90 -2.87
N THR A 320 -9.14 -17.60 -2.93
CA THR A 320 -8.87 -16.82 -4.15
C THR A 320 -7.48 -17.09 -4.74
N HIS A 321 -6.53 -17.57 -3.94
CA HIS A 321 -5.17 -17.92 -4.38
C HIS A 321 -4.85 -19.39 -4.09
N PRO A 322 -3.94 -20.05 -4.86
CA PRO A 322 -3.46 -21.36 -4.48
C PRO A 322 -2.65 -21.29 -3.17
N PRO A 323 -2.58 -22.39 -2.39
CA PRO A 323 -1.84 -22.41 -1.13
C PRO A 323 -0.40 -21.96 -1.32
N LEU A 324 0.05 -21.03 -0.47
CA LEU A 324 1.37 -20.42 -0.54
C LEU A 324 2.51 -21.45 -0.51
N LYS A 325 2.42 -22.42 0.40
CA LYS A 325 3.40 -23.51 0.54
C LYS A 325 3.56 -24.30 -0.77
N ARG A 326 2.46 -24.53 -1.48
CA ARG A 326 2.47 -25.24 -2.76
C ARG A 326 3.15 -24.42 -3.86
N ARG A 327 2.87 -23.12 -3.96
CA ARG A 327 3.56 -22.22 -4.90
C ARG A 327 5.07 -22.23 -4.66
N ILE A 328 5.48 -22.03 -3.41
CA ILE A 328 6.90 -22.03 -3.02
C ILE A 328 7.58 -23.36 -3.41
N SER A 329 6.95 -24.50 -3.12
CA SER A 329 7.51 -25.81 -3.50
C SER A 329 7.75 -25.94 -5.01
N ILE A 330 6.77 -25.55 -5.84
CA ILE A 330 6.89 -25.66 -7.31
C ILE A 330 7.98 -24.72 -7.84
N ILE A 331 8.09 -23.51 -7.28
CA ILE A 331 9.13 -22.53 -7.68
C ILE A 331 10.52 -23.05 -7.31
N LEU A 332 10.67 -23.66 -6.14
CA LEU A 332 11.94 -24.23 -5.70
C LEU A 332 12.32 -25.47 -6.51
N ASP A 333 11.35 -26.32 -6.85
CA ASP A 333 11.55 -27.46 -7.75
C ASP A 333 12.03 -27.01 -9.13
N LEU A 334 11.46 -25.93 -9.69
CA LEU A 334 11.91 -25.31 -10.94
C LEU A 334 13.36 -24.83 -10.88
N GLY A 335 13.81 -24.41 -9.70
CA GLY A 335 15.17 -23.93 -9.46
C GLY A 335 16.16 -24.99 -8.99
N HIS A 336 15.70 -26.24 -8.78
CA HIS A 336 16.47 -27.28 -8.09
C HIS A 336 17.06 -26.80 -6.75
N ALA A 337 16.32 -25.96 -6.02
CA ALA A 337 16.72 -25.40 -4.74
C ALA A 337 15.90 -26.02 -3.62
N ASP A 338 16.48 -26.12 -2.42
CA ASP A 338 15.78 -26.61 -1.24
C ASP A 338 15.22 -25.45 -0.40
N PHE A 339 14.15 -25.71 0.36
CA PHE A 339 13.51 -24.72 1.22
C PHE A 339 14.47 -24.18 2.29
N ASP A 340 15.36 -25.03 2.80
CA ASP A 340 16.37 -24.62 3.78
C ASP A 340 17.32 -23.53 3.24
N GLN A 341 17.57 -23.51 1.93
CA GLN A 341 18.38 -22.45 1.31
C GLN A 341 17.68 -21.10 1.37
N VAL A 342 16.34 -21.07 1.23
CA VAL A 342 15.53 -19.86 1.39
C VAL A 342 15.63 -19.38 2.83
N VAL A 343 15.37 -20.26 3.80
CA VAL A 343 15.36 -19.90 5.24
C VAL A 343 16.74 -19.44 5.71
N HIS A 344 17.81 -20.14 5.35
CA HIS A 344 19.18 -19.72 5.69
C HIS A 344 19.56 -18.40 5.02
N GLY A 345 19.16 -18.17 3.77
CA GLY A 345 19.39 -16.91 3.05
C GLY A 345 18.74 -15.69 3.71
N LEU A 346 17.56 -15.87 4.33
CA LEU A 346 16.85 -14.82 5.08
C LEU A 346 17.65 -14.35 6.30
N SER A 347 18.27 -15.28 7.05
CA SER A 347 19.03 -14.97 8.27
C SER A 347 20.31 -14.16 8.02
N LYS A 348 20.95 -14.35 6.85
CA LYS A 348 22.27 -13.77 6.54
C LYS A 348 22.18 -12.34 5.98
N ARG A 349 21.04 -11.93 5.41
CA ARG A 349 20.83 -10.62 4.75
C ARG A 349 20.21 -9.52 5.63
N MET A 350 19.72 -9.84 6.83
CA MET A 350 19.15 -8.87 7.78
C MET A 350 20.19 -8.17 8.68
N ARG A 351 21.48 -8.18 8.33
CA ARG A 351 22.46 -7.36 9.06
C ARG A 351 22.23 -5.88 8.71
N ARG A 352 21.60 -5.16 9.64
CA ARG A 352 21.54 -3.69 9.63
C ARG A 352 22.94 -3.15 9.44
N THR A 353 23.03 -1.98 8.82
CA THR A 353 24.25 -1.18 8.98
C THR A 353 24.20 -0.71 10.43
N THR A 354 24.84 -1.45 11.34
CA THR A 354 25.09 -0.96 12.70
C THR A 354 25.72 0.41 12.52
N ALA A 355 25.07 1.44 13.07
CA ALA A 355 25.70 2.74 13.19
C ALA A 355 27.04 2.46 13.85
N VAL A 356 28.12 2.64 13.08
CA VAL A 356 29.47 2.54 13.61
C VAL A 356 29.56 3.69 14.61
N GLU A 357 29.29 3.40 15.88
CA GLU A 357 29.81 4.18 16.98
C GLU A 357 31.33 4.21 16.81
N THR A 358 31.91 5.39 17.01
CA THR A 358 33.33 5.76 16.83
C THR A 358 33.74 6.25 15.43
N VAL A 359 33.07 7.29 14.91
CA VAL A 359 33.87 8.34 14.25
C VAL A 359 34.44 9.18 15.38
N GLU A 360 35.71 8.94 15.72
CA GLU A 360 36.52 9.92 16.44
C GLU A 360 36.25 11.27 15.77
N HIS A 361 35.66 12.20 16.52
CA HIS A 361 35.33 13.51 15.99
C HIS A 361 36.66 14.24 15.79
N ALA A 362 37.30 14.00 14.64
CA ALA A 362 38.46 14.77 14.23
C ALA A 362 38.05 16.24 14.32
N GLN A 363 38.68 16.95 15.23
CA GLN A 363 38.38 18.34 15.52
C GLN A 363 39.17 19.19 14.53
N PHE A 364 38.45 19.93 13.70
CA PHE A 364 39.04 20.79 12.69
C PHE A 364 38.93 22.26 13.12
N TYR A 365 39.98 23.02 12.85
CA TYR A 365 39.94 24.47 12.92
C TYR A 365 39.95 25.02 11.49
N ALA A 366 39.05 25.93 11.15
CA ALA A 366 39.00 26.56 9.84
C ALA A 366 39.26 28.06 9.96
N ARG A 367 40.07 28.60 9.04
CA ARG A 367 40.44 30.01 9.04
C ARG A 367 39.35 30.85 8.37
N TYR A 368 38.84 31.85 9.08
CA TYR A 368 37.86 32.82 8.57
C TYR A 368 38.24 34.24 8.96
N LYS A 369 38.43 35.13 7.98
CA LYS A 369 38.82 36.54 8.18
C LYS A 369 40.03 36.66 9.15
N ASP A 370 41.08 35.89 8.87
CA ASP A 370 42.32 35.83 9.66
C ASP A 370 42.19 35.35 11.12
N THR A 371 41.05 34.77 11.49
CA THR A 371 40.86 34.11 12.78
C THR A 371 40.63 32.62 12.61
N TRP A 372 41.30 31.81 13.42
CA TRP A 372 41.02 30.38 13.51
C TRP A 372 39.75 30.16 14.31
N ARG A 373 38.77 29.47 13.73
CA ARG A 373 37.52 29.09 14.39
C ARG A 373 37.41 27.57 14.50
N GLY A 374 36.92 27.08 15.64
CA GLY A 374 36.79 25.67 15.95
C GLY A 374 36.87 25.42 17.46
N PRO A 375 36.89 24.15 17.90
CA PRO A 375 36.91 22.94 17.07
C PRO A 375 35.56 22.67 16.40
N TYR A 376 35.58 22.30 15.12
CA TYR A 376 34.42 21.88 14.35
C TYR A 376 34.51 20.41 13.97
N THR A 377 33.35 19.75 13.90
CA THR A 377 33.22 18.47 13.21
C THR A 377 33.12 18.68 11.70
N VAL A 378 33.32 17.61 10.92
CA VAL A 378 33.11 17.63 9.45
C VAL A 378 31.69 18.10 9.10
N MET A 379 30.68 17.69 9.89
CA MET A 379 29.28 18.08 9.66
C MET A 379 29.02 19.56 9.97
N GLN A 380 29.64 20.09 11.04
CA GLN A 380 29.55 21.51 11.37
C GLN A 380 30.22 22.37 10.30
N LEU A 381 31.40 21.95 9.81
CA LEU A 381 32.01 22.56 8.63
C LEU A 381 31.07 22.54 7.43
N HIS A 382 30.25 21.48 7.27
CA HIS A 382 29.31 21.41 6.16
C HIS A 382 28.17 22.41 6.19
N SER A 383 27.71 22.84 7.37
CA SER A 383 26.72 23.91 7.50
C SER A 383 27.26 25.32 7.25
N LEU A 384 28.59 25.54 7.32
CA LEU A 384 29.16 26.88 7.25
C LEU A 384 29.21 27.45 5.83
N ASP A 385 28.46 28.52 5.57
CA ASP A 385 28.33 29.14 4.24
C ASP A 385 29.66 29.66 3.66
N TRP A 386 30.54 30.12 4.53
CA TRP A 386 31.83 30.68 4.14
C TRP A 386 32.91 29.61 3.95
N PHE A 387 32.67 28.36 4.37
CA PHE A 387 33.63 27.28 4.21
C PHE A 387 33.67 26.84 2.75
N ARG A 388 34.84 26.93 2.12
CA ARG A 388 35.04 26.73 0.68
C ARG A 388 36.29 25.87 0.43
N PRO A 389 36.48 25.33 -0.80
CA PRO A 389 37.65 24.49 -1.11
C PRO A 389 39.00 25.18 -0.91
N ASP A 390 39.01 26.51 -0.96
CA ASP A 390 40.13 27.43 -0.70
C ASP A 390 40.19 27.90 0.76
N THR A 391 39.50 27.27 1.70
CA THR A 391 39.65 27.57 3.13
C THR A 391 40.82 26.79 3.73
N GLU A 392 41.70 27.44 4.50
CA GLU A 392 42.74 26.76 5.27
C GLU A 392 42.13 26.02 6.46
N VAL A 393 42.45 24.74 6.60
CA VAL A 393 41.95 23.86 7.67
C VAL A 393 43.13 23.24 8.40
N ARG A 394 43.07 23.27 9.73
CA ARG A 394 44.01 22.61 10.61
C ARG A 394 43.33 21.43 11.28
N ALA A 395 43.83 20.22 11.03
CA ALA A 395 43.37 19.03 11.74
C ALA A 395 44.03 18.95 13.13
N GLY A 396 43.55 18.05 13.99
CA GLY A 396 44.04 17.91 15.38
C GLY A 396 45.54 17.55 15.50
N ASP A 397 46.16 17.11 14.41
CA ASP A 397 47.60 16.82 14.26
C ASP A 397 48.47 18.09 14.07
N GLY A 398 47.86 19.26 13.86
CA GLY A 398 48.54 20.54 13.70
C GLY A 398 48.96 20.88 12.26
N GLU A 399 48.75 19.99 11.29
CA GLU A 399 49.04 20.28 9.88
C GLU A 399 47.96 21.20 9.28
N THR A 400 48.40 22.31 8.68
CA THR A 400 47.51 23.22 7.94
C THR A 400 47.53 22.83 6.46
N LYS A 401 46.35 22.45 5.94
CA LYS A 401 46.15 22.14 4.51
C LYS A 401 44.93 22.87 3.98
N TRP A 402 44.83 23.03 2.66
CA TRP A 402 43.62 23.58 2.06
C TRP A 402 42.48 22.56 2.14
N ALA A 403 41.24 23.01 2.32
CA ALA A 403 40.08 22.13 2.43
C ALA A 403 39.96 21.14 1.25
N ARG A 404 40.30 21.55 0.03
CA ARG A 404 40.30 20.67 -1.16
C ARG A 404 41.27 19.47 -1.09
N GLU A 405 42.29 19.55 -0.25
CA GLU A 405 43.35 18.53 -0.13
C GLU A 405 42.93 17.39 0.81
N PHE A 406 41.91 17.62 1.64
CA PHE A 406 41.30 16.55 2.43
C PHE A 406 40.27 15.80 1.59
N LEU A 407 40.53 14.51 1.33
CA LEU A 407 39.60 13.62 0.62
C LEU A 407 38.19 13.63 1.24
N MET A 408 38.10 13.70 2.57
CA MET A 408 36.81 13.73 3.29
C MET A 408 35.97 14.98 3.00
N PHE A 409 36.58 16.07 2.52
CA PHE A 409 35.87 17.29 2.13
C PHE A 409 35.44 17.28 0.65
N GLN A 410 35.93 16.35 -0.19
CA GLN A 410 35.55 16.32 -1.60
C GLN A 410 34.08 15.93 -1.80
N ASP A 411 33.64 14.84 -1.17
CA ASP A 411 32.22 14.42 -1.18
C ASP A 411 31.31 15.50 -0.59
N PHE A 412 31.81 16.15 0.45
CA PHE A 412 31.19 17.29 1.11
C PHE A 412 30.90 18.45 0.14
N PHE A 413 31.85 18.85 -0.71
CA PHE A 413 31.63 19.92 -1.69
C PHE A 413 30.74 19.48 -2.85
N GLN A 414 30.78 18.21 -3.26
CA GLN A 414 29.87 17.68 -4.29
C GLN A 414 28.41 17.72 -3.82
N GLN A 415 28.14 17.38 -2.55
CA GLN A 415 26.79 17.44 -1.98
C GLN A 415 26.21 18.86 -1.97
N ARG A 416 27.06 19.90 -1.87
CA ARG A 416 26.60 21.30 -1.98
C ARG A 416 26.09 21.68 -3.36
N ALA A 417 26.44 20.92 -4.39
CA ALA A 417 25.89 21.11 -5.73
C ALA A 417 24.44 20.62 -5.84
N ASP A 418 23.98 19.76 -4.94
CA ASP A 418 22.60 19.27 -4.90
C ASP A 418 21.61 20.44 -4.74
N PRO A 419 20.55 20.53 -5.57
CA PRO A 419 19.49 21.52 -5.41
C PRO A 419 18.89 21.58 -3.99
N LEU A 420 18.87 20.46 -3.25
CA LEU A 420 18.42 20.42 -1.87
C LEU A 420 19.31 21.27 -0.96
N TRP A 421 20.64 21.26 -1.13
CA TRP A 421 21.54 22.07 -0.30
C TRP A 421 21.28 23.57 -0.44
N LYS A 422 20.77 24.01 -1.59
CA LYS A 422 20.38 25.41 -1.84
C LYS A 422 19.14 25.84 -1.03
N ILE A 423 18.34 24.90 -0.54
CA ILE A 423 17.19 25.20 0.31
C ILE A 423 17.69 25.44 1.73
N ARG A 424 17.62 26.69 2.16
CA ARG A 424 18.14 27.13 3.45
C ARG A 424 17.04 27.15 4.51
N ARG A 425 17.22 26.35 5.57
CA ARG A 425 16.32 26.25 6.73
C ARG A 425 17.13 26.42 8.00
N LEU A 426 16.65 27.23 8.94
CA LEU A 426 17.32 27.46 10.22
C LEU A 426 16.82 26.48 11.27
N CYS A 427 17.74 25.93 12.07
CA CYS A 427 17.41 25.14 13.24
C CYS A 427 16.58 25.98 14.22
N PRO A 428 15.45 25.46 14.76
CA PRO A 428 14.63 26.21 15.72
C PRO A 428 15.36 26.48 17.04
N ASP A 429 16.34 25.66 17.41
CA ASP A 429 17.09 25.80 18.68
C ASP A 429 18.38 26.58 18.49
N CYS A 430 19.29 26.09 17.64
CA CYS A 430 20.62 26.65 17.47
C CYS A 430 20.67 27.83 16.50
N ARG A 431 19.62 28.04 15.70
CA ARG A 431 19.60 29.02 14.58
C ARG A 431 20.73 28.84 13.56
N GLU A 432 21.26 27.63 13.45
CA GLU A 432 22.24 27.24 12.43
C GLU A 432 21.56 26.60 11.22
N TRP A 433 22.26 26.57 10.08
CA TRP A 433 21.71 25.99 8.86
C TRP A 433 21.54 24.47 8.97
N LEU A 434 20.32 24.00 8.69
CA LEU A 434 20.04 22.58 8.52
C LEU A 434 20.65 22.08 7.21
N ILE A 435 21.14 20.85 7.25
CA ILE A 435 21.73 20.18 6.10
C ILE A 435 20.87 18.98 5.69
N PRO A 436 20.70 18.70 4.38
CA PRO A 436 20.02 17.49 3.95
C PRO A 436 20.90 16.26 4.25
N ARG A 437 20.31 15.23 4.86
CA ARG A 437 20.98 13.96 5.17
C ARG A 437 20.11 12.78 4.75
N ALA A 438 20.74 11.75 4.21
CA ALA A 438 20.07 10.48 3.91
C ALA A 438 19.75 9.70 5.20
N TYR A 439 18.48 9.33 5.38
CA TYR A 439 17.97 8.54 6.49
C TYR A 439 16.87 7.60 5.97
N GLU A 440 17.03 6.29 6.14
CA GLU A 440 16.07 5.26 5.68
C GLU A 440 15.64 5.44 4.20
N GLY A 441 16.61 5.69 3.33
CA GLY A 441 16.38 5.92 1.89
C GLY A 441 15.74 7.27 1.52
N LEU A 442 15.48 8.16 2.48
CA LEU A 442 14.88 9.48 2.30
C LEU A 442 15.84 10.60 2.69
N TYR A 443 15.58 11.82 2.22
CA TYR A 443 16.25 13.02 2.71
C TYR A 443 15.48 13.66 3.87
N VAL A 444 16.15 13.79 5.02
CA VAL A 444 15.74 14.56 6.20
C VAL A 444 16.65 15.76 6.38
N TRP A 445 16.22 16.75 7.14
CA TRP A 445 17.02 17.93 7.46
C TRP A 445 17.60 17.77 8.86
N GLN A 446 18.91 17.74 9.01
CA GLN A 446 19.54 17.59 10.32
C GLN A 446 20.34 18.85 10.68
N CYS A 447 20.29 19.24 11.95
CA CYS A 447 21.17 20.26 12.51
C CYS A 447 22.53 19.64 12.88
N PRO A 448 23.66 20.15 12.35
CA PRO A 448 24.99 19.63 12.73
C PRO A 448 25.45 19.93 14.15
N PHE A 449 24.71 20.78 14.88
CA PHE A 449 25.09 21.25 16.21
C PHE A 449 24.29 20.56 17.32
N CYS A 450 22.95 20.59 17.25
CA CYS A 450 22.10 19.89 18.22
C CYS A 450 21.65 18.49 17.78
N ASN A 451 22.06 18.02 16.61
CA ASN A 451 21.63 16.75 16.01
C ASN A 451 20.12 16.60 15.74
N GLY A 452 19.29 17.59 16.06
CA GLY A 452 17.86 17.56 15.82
C GLY A 452 17.50 17.43 14.33
N ILE A 453 16.37 16.76 14.07
CA ILE A 453 15.93 16.34 12.75
C ILE A 453 14.56 16.95 12.43
N LEU A 454 14.49 17.63 11.30
CA LEU A 454 13.23 18.06 10.68
C LEU A 454 12.87 17.11 9.54
N THR A 455 11.67 16.54 9.62
CA THR A 455 11.10 15.68 8.60
C THR A 455 9.70 16.15 8.19
N GLU A 456 9.28 15.77 7.00
CA GLU A 456 7.97 16.13 6.46
C GLU A 456 6.97 15.02 6.79
N GLY A 457 5.73 15.35 7.14
CA GLY A 457 4.77 14.40 7.70
C GLY A 457 4.44 13.20 6.81
N ASP A 458 4.56 13.36 5.49
CA ASP A 458 4.39 12.29 4.50
C ASP A 458 5.55 11.28 4.48
N LYS A 459 6.74 11.67 4.95
CA LYS A 459 7.94 10.82 5.03
C LYS A 459 7.96 9.95 6.29
N LEU A 460 7.31 10.38 7.37
CA LEU A 460 7.35 9.68 8.66
C LEU A 460 6.84 8.22 8.58
N PRO A 461 5.67 7.93 8.00
CA PRO A 461 5.21 6.55 7.84
C PRO A 461 6.21 5.68 7.06
N ARG A 462 6.88 6.26 6.05
CA ARG A 462 7.90 5.55 5.25
C ARG A 462 9.15 5.24 6.07
N ILE A 463 9.60 6.19 6.89
CA ILE A 463 10.75 6.01 7.79
C ILE A 463 10.49 4.87 8.77
N PHE A 464 9.33 4.82 9.42
CA PHE A 464 9.02 3.80 10.43
C PHE A 464 8.86 2.39 9.85
N VAL A 465 8.48 2.29 8.58
CA VAL A 465 8.31 1.01 7.90
C VAL A 465 9.66 0.42 7.45
N ARG A 466 10.71 1.25 7.34
CA ARG A 466 12.07 0.88 6.88
C ARG A 466 13.01 0.57 8.03
N ARG A 467 14.01 -0.27 7.77
CA ARG A 467 14.86 -0.90 8.80
C ARG A 467 16.34 -0.98 8.37
N GLU A 468 16.86 0.04 7.70
CA GLU A 468 18.24 0.06 7.19
C GLU A 468 19.28 0.36 8.27
N LYS A 469 18.97 1.33 9.14
CA LYS A 469 19.90 1.82 10.16
C LYS A 469 19.72 1.05 11.46
N GLY A 470 20.84 0.69 12.09
CA GLY A 470 20.87 0.27 13.48
C GLY A 470 20.73 1.45 14.43
N PHE A 471 20.44 1.15 15.70
CA PHE A 471 20.35 2.14 16.78
C PHE A 471 21.61 2.09 17.65
N SER A 472 22.07 3.25 18.12
CA SER A 472 23.14 3.37 19.12
C SER A 472 22.73 2.71 20.45
N GLU A 473 23.70 2.40 21.31
CA GLU A 473 23.40 1.83 22.63
C GLU A 473 22.56 2.79 23.47
N ARG A 474 22.82 4.10 23.36
CA ARG A 474 22.05 5.17 24.02
C ARG A 474 20.58 5.16 23.61
N VAL A 475 20.28 5.10 22.30
CA VAL A 475 18.90 5.07 21.77
C VAL A 475 18.17 3.82 22.25
N GLN A 476 18.83 2.65 22.21
CA GLN A 476 18.23 1.40 22.66
C GLN A 476 17.87 1.46 24.15
N HIS A 477 18.77 1.99 24.98
CA HIS A 477 18.55 2.20 26.40
C HIS A 477 17.40 3.17 26.68
N LEU A 478 17.33 4.30 25.98
CA LEU A 478 16.23 5.27 26.11
C LEU A 478 14.88 4.63 25.77
N ALA A 479 14.81 3.88 24.66
CA ALA A 479 13.61 3.15 24.27
C ALA A 479 13.20 2.10 25.32
N ASP A 480 14.15 1.45 25.99
CA ASP A 480 13.87 0.50 27.08
C ASP A 480 13.29 1.20 28.33
N VAL A 481 13.82 2.36 28.70
CA VAL A 481 13.31 3.15 29.82
C VAL A 481 11.87 3.60 29.55
N LEU A 482 11.61 4.17 28.36
CA LEU A 482 10.27 4.64 27.98
C LEU A 482 9.25 3.50 27.89
N SER A 483 9.64 2.36 27.30
CA SER A 483 8.76 1.17 27.23
C SER A 483 8.38 0.66 28.61
N LYS A 484 9.35 0.63 29.55
CA LYS A 484 9.11 0.18 30.93
C LYS A 484 8.22 1.15 31.70
N ASP A 485 8.40 2.45 31.48
CA ASP A 485 7.57 3.46 32.15
C ASP A 485 6.14 3.46 31.63
N ALA A 486 5.94 3.35 30.31
CA ALA A 486 4.62 3.26 29.69
C ALA A 486 3.82 2.02 30.17
N ALA A 487 4.50 0.95 30.60
CA ALA A 487 3.87 -0.25 31.16
C ALA A 487 3.47 -0.11 32.64
N ARG A 488 3.88 0.95 33.34
CA ARG A 488 3.52 1.17 34.75
C ARG A 488 2.06 1.59 34.88
N LYS A 489 1.43 1.22 36.01
CA LYS A 489 0.07 1.64 36.36
C LYS A 489 -0.07 3.18 36.45
N HIS A 490 1.02 3.86 36.83
CA HIS A 490 1.17 5.31 36.83
C HIS A 490 2.51 5.63 36.14
N PRO A 491 2.52 5.95 34.84
CA PRO A 491 3.74 6.30 34.14
C PRO A 491 4.31 7.60 34.73
N GLN A 492 5.61 7.64 35.00
CA GLN A 492 6.28 8.81 35.57
C GLN A 492 6.52 9.90 34.52
N PHE A 493 6.66 9.51 33.25
CA PHE A 493 6.78 10.43 32.11
C PHE A 493 5.42 10.82 31.51
N ALA A 494 4.30 10.32 32.06
CA ALA A 494 2.99 10.77 31.65
C ALA A 494 2.72 12.19 32.18
N LEU A 495 2.47 13.12 31.24
CA LEU A 495 1.80 14.42 31.42
C LEU A 495 2.65 15.66 31.72
N LEU A 496 3.97 15.65 31.59
CA LEU A 496 4.80 16.87 31.69
C LEU A 496 5.36 17.28 30.32
N LEU A 497 4.48 17.79 29.45
CA LEU A 497 4.94 18.51 28.25
C LEU A 497 5.46 19.89 28.67
N ASP A 498 6.73 20.17 28.43
CA ASP A 498 7.29 21.51 28.66
C ASP A 498 6.83 22.47 27.54
N MET A 499 5.73 23.18 27.80
CA MET A 499 5.18 24.17 26.88
C MET A 499 5.93 25.53 26.91
N SER A 500 7.04 25.65 27.65
CA SER A 500 7.70 26.93 27.89
C SER A 500 8.43 27.50 26.66
N ARG A 501 8.65 26.71 25.59
CA ARG A 501 9.44 27.12 24.41
C ARG A 501 8.73 26.86 23.08
N PRO A 502 7.87 27.77 22.60
CA PRO A 502 7.26 27.63 21.28
C PRO A 502 8.30 27.79 20.17
N ARG A 503 8.54 26.72 19.40
CA ARG A 503 9.45 26.74 18.25
C ARG A 503 8.76 27.29 17.00
N ARG A 504 9.54 27.89 16.10
CA ARG A 504 9.06 28.30 14.77
C ARG A 504 9.49 27.27 13.73
N CYS A 505 8.57 26.91 12.85
CA CYS A 505 8.79 25.93 11.81
C CYS A 505 9.89 26.40 10.84
N PRO A 506 10.97 25.63 10.64
CA PRO A 506 12.03 25.98 9.69
C PRO A 506 11.59 26.03 8.22
N LYS A 507 10.43 25.46 7.88
CA LYS A 507 9.88 25.39 6.51
C LYS A 507 8.97 26.58 6.17
N CYS A 508 8.13 27.04 7.11
CA CYS A 508 7.12 28.08 6.83
C CYS A 508 7.05 29.21 7.88
N GLY A 509 7.85 29.17 8.94
CA GLY A 509 7.93 30.21 9.97
C GLY A 509 6.78 30.24 10.99
N GLN A 510 5.74 29.41 10.81
CA GLN A 510 4.61 29.29 11.74
C GLN A 510 5.04 28.66 13.07
N VAL A 511 4.34 29.00 14.16
CA VAL A 511 4.58 28.40 15.47
C VAL A 511 4.22 26.91 15.41
N MET A 512 5.11 26.08 15.97
CA MET A 512 4.92 24.63 16.04
C MET A 512 4.15 24.28 17.32
N CYS A 513 3.36 23.21 17.24
CA CYS A 513 2.62 22.66 18.36
C CYS A 513 3.46 21.54 18.97
N HIS A 514 3.92 21.77 20.20
CA HIS A 514 4.60 20.78 21.01
C HIS A 514 3.56 19.78 21.56
N LYS A 515 3.77 18.49 21.30
CA LYS A 515 2.85 17.40 21.68
C LYS A 515 3.58 16.06 21.69
N PHE A 516 2.97 15.03 22.26
CA PHE A 516 3.45 13.67 22.02
C PHE A 516 3.13 13.21 20.60
N TYR A 517 4.06 12.48 19.96
CA TYR A 517 3.82 11.87 18.65
C TYR A 517 2.64 10.87 18.72
N SER A 518 2.65 10.04 19.76
CA SER A 518 1.58 9.12 20.11
C SER A 518 1.58 8.91 21.62
N TYR A 519 0.38 8.85 22.21
CA TYR A 519 0.20 8.50 23.62
C TYR A 519 0.68 7.07 23.96
N ALA A 520 0.94 6.23 22.95
CA ALA A 520 1.52 4.90 23.17
C ALA A 520 3.04 4.95 23.48
N TYR A 521 3.76 5.93 22.93
CA TYR A 521 5.23 5.96 22.96
C TYR A 521 5.80 7.11 23.81
N HIS A 522 5.00 8.13 24.15
CA HIS A 522 5.41 9.28 24.97
C HIS A 522 6.68 10.00 24.48
N ILE A 523 6.94 9.99 23.18
CA ILE A 523 8.00 10.81 22.56
C ILE A 523 7.42 12.17 22.23
N GLU A 524 8.05 13.22 22.75
CA GLU A 524 7.70 14.62 22.47
C GLU A 524 8.13 14.97 21.05
N VAL A 525 7.31 15.77 20.36
CA VAL A 525 7.59 16.28 19.03
C VAL A 525 6.99 17.66 18.86
N ASP A 526 7.63 18.47 18.02
CA ASP A 526 7.07 19.73 17.57
C ASP A 526 6.50 19.54 16.16
N GLU A 527 5.18 19.67 15.98
CA GLU A 527 4.54 19.57 14.66
C GLU A 527 4.02 20.93 14.19
N CYS A 528 4.36 21.31 12.96
CA CYS A 528 3.78 22.47 12.32
C CYS A 528 2.37 22.15 11.78
N THR A 529 1.35 22.84 12.27
CA THR A 529 -0.04 22.66 11.83
C THR A 529 -0.28 23.04 10.37
N ALA A 530 0.49 24.00 9.84
CA ALA A 530 0.34 24.52 8.49
C ALA A 530 0.97 23.64 7.39
N CYS A 531 2.21 23.19 7.59
CA CYS A 531 2.95 22.43 6.57
C CYS A 531 3.22 20.97 6.94
N LYS A 532 2.74 20.51 8.11
CA LYS A 532 2.90 19.14 8.62
C LYS A 532 4.35 18.67 8.75
N ALA A 533 5.30 19.60 8.84
CA ALA A 533 6.68 19.26 9.18
C ALA A 533 6.79 19.02 10.69
N THR A 534 7.54 17.98 11.06
CA THR A 534 7.76 17.58 12.44
C THR A 534 9.24 17.71 12.76
N TRP A 535 9.54 18.38 13.87
CA TRP A 535 10.86 18.48 14.45
C TRP A 535 10.99 17.46 15.58
N PHE A 536 12.14 16.77 15.56
CA PHE A 536 12.60 15.83 16.57
C PHE A 536 13.92 16.35 17.12
N ASP A 537 14.05 16.36 18.44
CA ASP A 537 15.33 16.61 19.10
C ASP A 537 16.29 15.44 18.92
N GLU A 538 17.50 15.59 19.46
CA GLU A 538 18.52 14.55 19.41
C GLU A 538 17.96 13.21 19.89
N ASP A 539 18.19 12.15 19.11
CA ASP A 539 17.79 10.77 19.38
C ASP A 539 16.27 10.49 19.40
N GLU A 540 15.38 11.48 19.32
CA GLU A 540 13.93 11.26 19.45
C GLU A 540 13.33 10.46 18.28
N LEU A 541 13.72 10.77 17.04
CA LEU A 541 13.24 10.07 15.85
C LEU A 541 13.70 8.61 15.86
N GLU A 542 14.97 8.38 16.16
CA GLU A 542 15.58 7.06 16.27
C GLU A 542 14.95 6.25 17.40
N THR A 543 14.69 6.88 18.56
CA THR A 543 14.04 6.25 19.70
C THR A 543 12.60 5.86 19.37
N LEU A 544 11.85 6.74 18.73
CA LEU A 544 10.49 6.46 18.27
C LEU A 544 10.48 5.29 17.28
N GLN A 545 11.40 5.27 16.32
CA GLN A 545 11.53 4.15 15.37
C GLN A 545 11.87 2.85 16.10
N CYS A 546 12.81 2.87 17.06
CA CYS A 546 13.16 1.71 17.87
C CYS A 546 11.96 1.14 18.66
N LEU A 547 11.13 2.01 19.24
CA LEU A 547 9.91 1.62 19.95
C LEU A 547 8.87 0.95 19.01
N ILE A 548 8.64 1.54 17.83
CA ILE A 548 7.72 0.99 16.82
C ILE A 548 8.20 -0.37 16.31
N GLU A 549 9.50 -0.51 16.04
CA GLU A 549 10.02 -1.80 15.58
C GLU A 549 9.94 -2.90 16.64
N ARG A 550 10.10 -2.54 17.92
CA ARG A 550 9.95 -3.48 19.05
C ARG A 550 8.50 -3.92 19.23
N SER A 551 7.51 -3.05 18.96
CA SER A 551 6.10 -3.44 19.01
C SER A 551 5.73 -4.34 17.82
N ASP A 552 6.20 -4.03 16.62
CA ASP A 552 6.04 -4.86 15.41
C ASP A 552 6.60 -6.28 15.55
N ASN A 553 7.66 -6.47 16.34
CA ASN A 553 8.27 -7.79 16.53
C ASN A 553 7.57 -8.64 17.60
N LYS A 554 6.68 -8.03 18.41
CA LYS A 554 5.88 -8.72 19.44
C LYS A 554 4.50 -9.15 18.91
N ALA A 555 4.00 -8.51 17.86
CA ALA A 555 2.78 -8.85 17.13
C ALA A 555 3.06 -9.91 16.06
#